data_AF-A0A9E3AJE4-F1
#
_entry.id   AF-A0A9E3AJE4-F1
#
_cell.length_a   1.000
_cell.length_b   1.000
_cell.length_c   1.000
_cell.angle_alpha   90.00
_cell.angle_beta   90.00
_cell.angle_gamma   90.00
#
_symmetry.space_group_name_H-M   'P 1'
#
loop_
_entity.id
_entity.type
_entity.pdbx_description
1 polymer ?
#
loop_
_entity_poly.entity_id
_entity_poly.type
_entity_poly.pdbx_seq_one_letter_code
_entity_poly.pdbx_strand_id
1 'polypeptide(L)'
;MQLRLEKRPVGDVLVVECRGRIVGGNEVYTLHSQLRDALDNYGDLVLQLEDLEFIDSSGLGALVRLKQAARSKAGDLKLCGVPARIRKVLDMTRLLSQFEIYDSSEEAITAAYLGSGYSGGKGGDASARIVCIYESADVCTFLREVLSSAGYNALTTLSLDDGKILLKATKAKQVLISARMQSVFGRPTRKVLQEIDPEVSV
;
A
#
# COMPACT_ATOMS: atom_id res chain seq x y z
N MET A 1 -22.41 -4.35 10.01
CA MET A 1 -21.37 -5.26 10.56
C MET A 1 -20.32 -4.46 11.36
N GLN A 2 -19.56 -5.05 12.31
CA GLN A 2 -18.43 -4.36 12.98
C GLN A 2 -17.26 -4.14 12.00
N LEU A 3 -16.43 -3.12 12.24
CA LEU A 3 -15.24 -2.85 11.43
C LEU A 3 -14.23 -4.00 11.55
N ARG A 4 -13.78 -4.52 10.41
CA ARG A 4 -12.62 -5.42 10.31
C ARG A 4 -11.59 -4.77 9.40
N LEU A 5 -10.33 -4.88 9.81
CA LEU A 5 -9.18 -4.35 9.09
C LEU A 5 -8.25 -5.51 8.75
N GLU A 6 -7.99 -5.71 7.47
CA GLU A 6 -6.97 -6.63 7.00
C GLU A 6 -5.81 -5.83 6.40
N LYS A 7 -4.60 -6.09 6.89
CA LYS A 7 -3.40 -5.33 6.58
C LYS A 7 -2.55 -6.11 5.59
N ARG A 8 -2.23 -5.50 4.46
CA ARG A 8 -1.40 -6.09 3.41
C ARG A 8 -0.26 -5.14 3.06
N PRO A 9 0.97 -5.41 3.53
CA PRO A 9 2.13 -4.59 3.20
C PRO A 9 2.57 -4.82 1.76
N VAL A 10 2.77 -3.74 1.00
CA VAL A 10 3.23 -3.73 -0.39
C VAL A 10 4.40 -2.77 -0.50
N GLY A 11 5.60 -3.28 -0.29
CA GLY A 11 6.81 -2.47 -0.17
C GLY A 11 6.71 -1.47 0.99
N ASP A 12 6.66 -0.20 0.65
CA ASP A 12 6.60 0.94 1.57
C ASP A 12 5.16 1.45 1.76
N VAL A 13 4.19 0.86 1.06
CA VAL A 13 2.76 1.20 1.16
C VAL A 13 2.06 0.14 2.00
N LEU A 14 1.24 0.56 2.97
CA LEU A 14 0.33 -0.35 3.64
C LEU A 14 -1.06 -0.25 3.03
N VAL A 15 -1.53 -1.35 2.44
CA VAL A 15 -2.92 -1.49 2.01
C VAL A 15 -3.74 -2.04 3.17
N VAL A 16 -4.89 -1.42 3.43
CA VAL A 16 -5.81 -1.81 4.49
C VAL A 16 -7.19 -2.02 3.91
N GLU A 17 -7.64 -3.26 3.87
CA GLU A 17 -9.01 -3.60 3.51
C GLU A 17 -9.94 -3.31 4.69
N CYS A 18 -10.89 -2.42 4.46
CA CYS A 18 -11.87 -2.00 5.45
C CYS A 18 -13.20 -2.67 5.14
N ARG A 19 -13.65 -3.59 6.01
CA ARG A 19 -14.94 -4.28 5.86
C ARG A 19 -15.89 -3.91 7.00
N GLY A 20 -17.17 -3.75 6.69
CA GLY A 20 -18.20 -3.42 7.67
C GLY A 20 -18.49 -1.92 7.78
N ARG A 21 -18.41 -1.32 8.97
CA ARG A 21 -18.79 0.09 9.18
C ARG A 21 -17.76 0.88 9.97
N ILE A 22 -17.55 2.15 9.63
CA ILE A 22 -16.71 3.08 10.41
C ILE A 22 -17.64 4.08 11.10
N VAL A 23 -17.92 3.85 12.38
CA VAL A 23 -18.82 4.68 13.20
C VAL A 23 -18.15 5.10 14.51
N GLY A 24 -18.69 6.13 15.15
CA GLY A 24 -18.20 6.59 16.44
C GLY A 24 -18.19 5.48 17.51
N GLY A 25 -17.19 5.52 18.38
CA GLY A 25 -16.97 4.51 19.41
C GLY A 25 -15.78 3.61 19.10
N ASN A 26 -15.95 2.31 19.28
CA ASN A 26 -14.85 1.35 19.25
C ASN A 26 -14.26 1.17 17.83
N GLU A 27 -15.07 1.33 16.78
CA GLU A 27 -14.63 1.20 15.40
C GLU A 27 -13.62 2.29 15.02
N VAL A 28 -13.89 3.56 15.35
CA VAL A 28 -12.94 4.68 15.15
C VAL A 28 -11.68 4.50 16.00
N TYR A 29 -11.81 4.03 17.24
CA TYR A 29 -10.65 3.73 18.09
C TYR A 29 -9.78 2.63 17.48
N THR A 30 -10.39 1.55 16.97
CA THR A 30 -9.71 0.44 16.32
C THR A 30 -8.96 0.89 15.07
N LEU A 31 -9.62 1.70 14.22
CA LEU A 31 -8.99 2.26 13.03
C LEU A 31 -7.75 3.09 13.38
N HIS A 32 -7.86 4.00 14.36
CA HIS A 32 -6.74 4.85 14.73
C HIS A 32 -5.61 4.09 15.43
N SER A 33 -5.91 3.22 16.39
CA SER A 33 -4.90 2.45 17.13
C SER A 33 -4.12 1.54 16.18
N GLN A 34 -4.80 0.81 15.30
CA GLN A 34 -4.13 -0.15 14.43
C GLN A 34 -3.33 0.50 13.30
N LEU A 35 -3.72 1.69 12.84
CA LEU A 35 -3.07 2.35 11.71
C LEU A 35 -2.05 3.41 12.12
N ARG A 36 -2.10 3.93 13.35
CA ARG A 36 -1.12 4.92 13.82
C ARG A 36 0.28 4.33 13.94
N ASP A 37 0.40 3.11 14.47
CA ASP A 37 1.69 2.41 14.58
C ASP A 37 2.24 1.99 13.21
N ALA A 38 1.33 1.71 12.26
CA ALA A 38 1.71 1.43 10.89
C ALA A 38 2.36 2.64 10.20
N LEU A 39 1.92 3.86 10.53
CA LEU A 39 2.48 5.08 9.94
C LEU A 39 3.96 5.31 10.30
N ASP A 40 4.53 4.63 11.31
CA ASP A 40 5.96 4.68 11.58
C ASP A 40 6.79 3.79 10.64
N ASN A 41 6.16 2.76 10.08
CA ASN A 41 6.84 1.72 9.31
C ASN A 41 6.55 1.81 7.79
N TYR A 42 5.52 2.55 7.40
CA TYR A 42 5.08 2.70 6.01
C TYR A 42 5.03 4.16 5.60
N GLY A 43 5.45 4.43 4.36
CA GLY A 43 5.45 5.76 3.76
C GLY A 43 4.04 6.22 3.40
N ASP A 44 3.20 5.37 2.83
CA ASP A 44 1.83 5.71 2.44
C ASP A 44 0.81 4.68 2.92
N LEU A 45 -0.44 5.14 3.10
CA LEU A 45 -1.59 4.28 3.39
C LEU A 45 -2.57 4.27 2.22
N VAL A 46 -3.06 3.08 1.87
CA VAL A 46 -4.16 2.88 0.94
C VAL A 46 -5.30 2.19 1.68
N LEU A 47 -6.47 2.83 1.79
CA LEU A 47 -7.67 2.19 2.32
C LEU A 47 -8.55 1.68 1.19
N GLN A 48 -8.76 0.36 1.15
CA GLN A 48 -9.73 -0.26 0.25
C GLN A 48 -11.09 -0.32 0.96
N LEU A 49 -12.08 0.40 0.40
CA LEU A 49 -13.38 0.61 1.02
C LEU A 49 -14.51 -0.18 0.34
N GLU A 50 -14.19 -1.09 -0.57
CA GLU A 50 -15.16 -1.81 -1.41
C GLU A 50 -16.23 -2.54 -0.59
N ASP A 51 -15.81 -3.16 0.51
CA ASP A 51 -16.68 -3.88 1.46
C ASP A 51 -17.19 -3.00 2.62
N LEU A 52 -17.09 -1.67 2.49
CA LEU A 52 -17.56 -0.74 3.50
C LEU A 52 -19.06 -0.43 3.32
N GLU A 53 -19.86 -0.88 4.27
CA GLU A 53 -21.32 -0.75 4.28
C GLU A 53 -21.77 0.67 4.66
N PHE A 54 -21.05 1.32 5.59
CA PHE A 54 -21.47 2.57 6.19
C PHE A 54 -20.33 3.36 6.85
N ILE A 55 -20.45 4.69 6.80
CA ILE A 55 -19.59 5.64 7.52
C ILE A 55 -20.45 6.77 8.10
N ASP A 56 -20.21 7.16 9.35
CA ASP A 56 -20.84 8.33 9.98
C ASP A 56 -19.89 9.54 10.04
N SER A 57 -20.33 10.64 10.66
CA SER A 57 -19.52 11.84 10.83
C SER A 57 -18.23 11.61 11.65
N SER A 58 -18.26 10.69 12.61
CA SER A 58 -17.08 10.34 13.41
C SER A 58 -16.07 9.57 12.57
N GLY A 59 -16.55 8.66 11.72
CA GLY A 59 -15.72 7.92 10.78
C GLY A 59 -15.06 8.81 9.74
N LEU A 60 -15.80 9.76 9.17
CA LEU A 60 -15.23 10.77 8.27
C LEU A 60 -14.14 11.60 8.96
N GLY A 61 -14.42 12.04 10.19
CA GLY A 61 -13.43 12.75 11.00
C GLY A 61 -12.18 11.89 11.30
N ALA A 62 -12.34 10.58 11.45
CA ALA A 62 -11.23 9.65 11.63
C ALA A 62 -10.35 9.55 10.37
N LEU A 63 -10.96 9.47 9.17
CA LEU A 63 -10.22 9.48 7.90
C LEU A 63 -9.40 10.76 7.71
N VAL A 64 -9.99 11.92 8.02
CA VAL A 64 -9.28 13.22 7.94
C VAL A 64 -8.09 13.25 8.89
N ARG A 65 -8.28 12.82 10.15
CA ARG A 65 -7.20 12.74 11.14
C ARG A 65 -6.10 11.76 10.72
N LEU A 66 -6.47 10.63 10.11
CA LEU A 66 -5.51 9.65 9.61
C LEU A 66 -4.70 10.22 8.45
N LYS A 67 -5.34 10.94 7.51
CA LYS A 67 -4.63 11.65 6.43
C LYS A 67 -3.64 12.69 6.97
N GLN A 68 -4.06 13.50 7.94
CA GLN A 68 -3.18 14.47 8.60
C GLN A 68 -2.00 13.80 9.29
N ALA A 69 -2.24 12.68 9.99
CA ALA A 69 -1.18 11.91 10.64
C ALA A 69 -0.18 11.34 9.61
N ALA A 70 -0.66 10.77 8.51
CA ALA A 70 0.20 10.29 7.42
C ALA A 70 1.06 11.42 6.84
N ARG A 71 0.45 12.58 6.53
CA ARG A 71 1.15 13.76 6.00
C ARG A 71 2.20 14.31 6.96
N SER A 72 1.96 14.26 8.27
CA SER A 72 2.97 14.68 9.26
C SER A 72 4.25 13.82 9.25
N LYS A 73 4.18 12.60 8.70
CA LYS A 73 5.32 11.69 8.55
C LYS A 73 5.85 11.61 7.11
N ALA A 74 5.56 12.63 6.30
CA ALA A 74 5.93 12.71 4.87
C ALA A 74 5.25 11.66 3.96
N GLY A 75 4.16 11.07 4.45
CA GLY A 75 3.29 10.15 3.70
C GLY A 75 1.99 10.77 3.22
N ASP A 76 1.09 9.95 2.69
CA ASP A 76 -0.30 10.33 2.47
C ASP A 76 -1.29 9.18 2.72
N LEU A 77 -2.58 9.53 2.74
CA LEU A 77 -3.70 8.61 2.74
C LEU A 77 -4.46 8.69 1.40
N LYS A 78 -4.53 7.54 0.72
CA LYS A 78 -5.26 7.32 -0.52
C LYS A 78 -6.43 6.36 -0.27
N LEU A 79 -7.51 6.54 -1.01
CA LEU A 79 -8.69 5.66 -0.93
C LEU A 79 -8.86 4.92 -2.25
N CYS A 80 -9.26 3.66 -2.22
CA CYS A 80 -9.66 2.93 -3.42
C CYS A 80 -10.95 2.13 -3.22
N GLY A 81 -11.62 1.80 -4.33
CA GLY A 81 -12.84 1.00 -4.31
C GLY A 81 -13.97 1.65 -3.49
N VAL A 82 -14.10 2.98 -3.52
CA VAL A 82 -15.07 3.69 -2.66
C VAL A 82 -16.51 3.45 -3.16
N PRO A 83 -17.40 2.80 -2.39
CA PRO A 83 -18.76 2.51 -2.84
C PRO A 83 -19.55 3.80 -3.09
N ALA A 84 -20.45 3.78 -4.06
CA ALA A 84 -21.21 4.98 -4.47
C ALA A 84 -21.91 5.70 -3.30
N ARG A 85 -22.42 4.93 -2.32
CA ARG A 85 -23.02 5.48 -1.10
C ARG A 85 -22.02 6.26 -0.26
N ILE A 86 -20.83 5.71 -0.05
CA ILE A 86 -19.75 6.35 0.72
C ILE A 86 -19.21 7.56 -0.04
N ARG A 87 -19.07 7.44 -1.37
CA ARG A 87 -18.65 8.55 -2.25
C ARG A 87 -19.62 9.73 -2.17
N LYS A 88 -20.94 9.47 -2.17
CA LYS A 88 -21.97 10.49 -1.99
C LYS A 88 -21.87 11.20 -0.64
N VAL A 89 -21.55 10.46 0.42
CA VAL A 89 -21.33 11.04 1.76
C VAL A 89 -20.10 11.95 1.77
N LEU A 90 -18.99 11.53 1.16
CA LEU A 90 -17.78 12.37 1.01
C LEU A 90 -18.05 13.64 0.19
N ASP A 91 -18.85 13.53 -0.87
CA ASP A 91 -19.21 14.66 -1.73
C ASP A 91 -20.11 15.67 -1.00
N MET A 92 -21.18 15.20 -0.36
CA MET A 92 -22.08 16.04 0.45
C MET A 92 -21.35 16.78 1.58
N THR A 93 -20.28 16.19 2.11
CA THR A 93 -19.46 16.78 3.18
C THR A 93 -18.27 17.58 2.67
N ARG A 94 -18.11 17.75 1.35
CA ARG A 94 -16.98 18.43 0.69
C ARG A 94 -15.62 17.84 1.03
N LEU A 95 -15.60 16.58 1.48
CA LEU A 95 -14.38 15.84 1.78
C LEU A 95 -13.85 15.11 0.55
N LEU A 96 -14.64 14.95 -0.50
CA LEU A 96 -14.22 14.26 -1.73
C LEU A 96 -12.92 14.86 -2.31
N SER A 97 -12.79 16.19 -2.33
CA SER A 97 -11.59 16.89 -2.83
C SER A 97 -10.39 16.84 -1.88
N GLN A 98 -10.58 16.37 -0.65
CA GLN A 98 -9.51 16.20 0.33
C GLN A 98 -8.83 14.83 0.20
N PHE A 99 -9.40 13.90 -0.58
CA PHE A 99 -8.83 12.56 -0.76
C PHE A 99 -8.49 12.32 -2.23
N GLU A 100 -7.35 11.68 -2.45
CA GLU A 100 -7.07 11.02 -3.71
C GLU A 100 -7.82 9.69 -3.72
N ILE A 101 -8.75 9.52 -4.66
CA ILE A 101 -9.63 8.36 -4.76
C ILE A 101 -9.39 7.66 -6.09
N TYR A 102 -9.16 6.36 -6.03
CA TYR A 102 -8.88 5.49 -7.17
C TYR A 102 -9.91 4.38 -7.28
N ASP A 103 -10.02 3.77 -8.46
CA ASP A 103 -10.96 2.68 -8.67
C ASP A 103 -10.41 1.35 -8.15
N SER A 104 -9.10 1.15 -8.21
CA SER A 104 -8.43 -0.09 -7.76
C SER A 104 -7.29 0.16 -6.76
N SER A 105 -6.92 -0.89 -6.00
CA SER A 105 -5.71 -0.85 -5.17
C SER A 105 -4.43 -0.72 -5.99
N GLU A 106 -4.37 -1.29 -7.20
CA GLU A 106 -3.21 -1.16 -8.10
C GLU A 106 -2.94 0.31 -8.46
N GLU A 107 -3.99 1.05 -8.85
CA GLU A 107 -3.87 2.48 -9.15
C GLU A 107 -3.45 3.29 -7.93
N ALA A 108 -4.06 3.01 -6.76
CA ALA A 108 -3.73 3.73 -5.53
C ALA A 108 -2.28 3.48 -5.06
N ILE A 109 -1.80 2.23 -5.13
CA ILE A 109 -0.41 1.87 -4.82
C ILE A 109 0.53 2.54 -5.82
N THR A 110 0.22 2.48 -7.12
CA THR A 110 1.05 3.10 -8.16
C THR A 110 1.14 4.61 -7.94
N ALA A 111 0.02 5.27 -7.64
CA ALA A 111 0.00 6.69 -7.35
C ALA A 111 0.73 7.04 -6.04
N ALA A 112 0.76 6.15 -5.04
CA ALA A 112 1.57 6.35 -3.85
C ALA A 112 3.05 6.48 -4.22
N TYR A 113 3.56 5.55 -5.03
CA TYR A 113 4.95 5.54 -5.50
C TYR A 113 5.30 6.66 -6.51
N LEU A 114 4.33 7.17 -7.26
CA LEU A 114 4.54 8.30 -8.18
C LEU A 114 4.36 9.67 -7.50
N GLY A 115 3.72 9.71 -6.33
CA GLY A 115 3.44 10.92 -5.57
C GLY A 115 4.70 11.61 -5.02
N SER A 116 4.52 12.86 -4.59
CA SER A 116 5.58 13.77 -4.15
C SER A 116 6.40 13.30 -2.93
N GLY A 117 6.02 12.21 -2.25
CA GLY A 117 6.80 11.58 -1.17
C GLY A 117 7.93 10.67 -1.65
N TYR A 118 7.80 9.99 -2.80
CA TYR A 118 8.82 9.07 -3.32
C TYR A 118 9.77 9.69 -4.34
N SER A 119 9.39 10.83 -4.95
CA SER A 119 10.34 11.67 -5.72
C SER A 119 11.32 12.43 -4.82
N GLY A 120 11.11 12.45 -3.50
CA GLY A 120 11.93 13.18 -2.53
C GLY A 120 12.16 12.38 -1.25
N GLY A 121 12.49 11.09 -1.39
CA GLY A 121 12.68 10.18 -0.27
C GLY A 121 13.57 10.76 0.83
N LYS A 122 13.21 10.45 2.10
CA LYS A 122 14.20 10.34 3.17
C LYS A 122 15.26 9.34 2.69
N GLY A 123 16.39 9.87 2.23
CA GLY A 123 17.40 9.12 1.50
C GLY A 123 17.34 9.46 0.01
N GLY A 124 17.91 10.61 -0.35
CA GLY A 124 18.47 10.71 -1.69
C GLY A 124 19.59 9.69 -1.78
N ASP A 125 19.37 8.60 -2.51
CA ASP A 125 20.50 7.82 -3.00
C ASP A 125 20.14 7.08 -4.29
N ALA A 126 21.13 7.01 -5.17
CA ALA A 126 21.17 6.19 -6.36
C ALA A 126 21.25 4.68 -6.01
N SER A 127 20.66 4.27 -4.88
CA SER A 127 20.59 2.88 -4.44
C SER A 127 19.68 2.09 -5.37
N ALA A 128 20.19 1.00 -5.92
CA ALA A 128 19.41 0.11 -6.78
C ALA A 128 18.14 -0.36 -6.03
N ARG A 129 16.98 -0.19 -6.66
CA ARG A 129 15.71 -0.71 -6.15
C ARG A 129 15.59 -2.19 -6.46
N ILE A 130 15.36 -2.99 -5.43
CA ILE A 130 15.18 -4.43 -5.53
C ILE A 130 13.76 -4.77 -5.05
N VAL A 131 12.99 -5.50 -5.85
CA VAL A 131 11.69 -6.03 -5.42
C VAL A 131 11.90 -7.46 -4.92
N CYS A 132 11.51 -7.73 -3.68
CA CYS A 132 11.62 -9.05 -3.07
C CYS A 132 10.23 -9.66 -2.88
N ILE A 133 9.98 -10.79 -3.52
CA ILE A 133 8.69 -11.50 -3.46
C ILE A 133 8.89 -12.79 -2.68
N TYR A 134 8.28 -12.89 -1.50
CA TYR A 134 8.46 -14.03 -0.62
C TYR A 134 7.20 -14.36 0.17
N GLU A 135 6.92 -15.66 0.37
CA GLU A 135 5.68 -16.13 1.02
C GLU A 135 5.59 -15.83 2.53
N SER A 136 6.70 -15.45 3.17
CA SER A 136 6.79 -15.27 4.62
C SER A 136 7.07 -13.80 4.97
N ALA A 137 6.22 -13.23 5.82
CA ALA A 137 6.36 -11.87 6.33
C ALA A 137 7.67 -11.68 7.11
N ASP A 138 8.08 -12.66 7.91
CA ASP A 138 9.33 -12.61 8.67
C ASP A 138 10.54 -12.53 7.74
N VAL A 139 10.52 -13.31 6.66
CA VAL A 139 11.58 -13.29 5.65
C VAL A 139 11.58 -11.98 4.88
N CYS A 140 10.40 -11.43 4.53
CA CYS A 140 10.30 -10.11 3.93
C CYS A 140 10.93 -9.04 4.83
N THR A 141 10.57 -9.00 6.12
CA THR A 141 11.15 -8.06 7.08
C THR A 141 12.67 -8.22 7.18
N PHE A 142 13.15 -9.46 7.29
CA PHE A 142 14.59 -9.75 7.33
C PHE A 142 15.31 -9.29 6.05
N LEU A 143 14.77 -9.61 4.87
CA LEU A 143 15.35 -9.23 3.58
C LEU A 143 15.40 -7.70 3.44
N ARG A 144 14.35 -7.00 3.85
CA ARG A 144 14.32 -5.54 3.83
C ARG A 144 15.43 -4.95 4.70
N GLU A 145 15.54 -5.40 5.95
CA GLU A 145 16.56 -4.91 6.89
C GLU A 145 17.98 -5.17 6.38
N VAL A 146 18.25 -6.40 5.94
CA VAL A 146 19.59 -6.80 5.45
C VAL A 146 19.96 -6.03 4.18
N LEU A 147 19.06 -5.93 3.21
CA LEU A 147 19.35 -5.23 1.96
C LEU A 147 19.47 -3.72 2.17
N SER A 148 18.64 -3.13 3.05
CA SER A 148 18.77 -1.73 3.45
C SER A 148 20.10 -1.45 4.15
N SER A 149 20.57 -2.35 5.03
CA SER A 149 21.89 -2.22 5.66
C SER A 149 23.05 -2.31 4.65
N ALA A 150 22.83 -2.99 3.52
CA ALA A 150 23.78 -3.12 2.42
C ALA A 150 23.69 -1.98 1.39
N GLY A 151 22.85 -0.97 1.62
CA GLY A 151 22.70 0.20 0.75
C GLY A 151 21.73 0.00 -0.43
N TYR A 152 20.87 -1.03 -0.39
CA TYR A 152 19.81 -1.23 -1.37
C TYR A 152 18.47 -0.69 -0.86
N ASN A 153 17.64 -0.19 -1.77
CA ASN A 153 16.25 0.11 -1.46
C ASN A 153 15.39 -1.13 -1.79
N ALA A 154 15.11 -1.93 -0.75
CA ALA A 154 14.40 -3.19 -0.88
C ALA A 154 12.89 -3.03 -0.63
N LEU A 155 12.10 -3.37 -1.65
CA LEU A 155 10.64 -3.37 -1.62
C LEU A 155 10.14 -4.79 -1.52
N THR A 156 9.56 -5.16 -0.38
CA THR A 156 9.12 -6.54 -0.13
C THR A 156 7.62 -6.71 -0.28
N THR A 157 7.19 -7.85 -0.79
CA THR A 157 5.79 -8.23 -0.87
C THR A 157 5.58 -9.73 -0.73
N LEU A 158 4.40 -10.10 -0.24
CA LEU A 158 3.97 -11.48 -0.03
C LEU A 158 3.38 -12.12 -1.30
N SER A 159 2.99 -11.31 -2.27
CA SER A 159 2.29 -11.75 -3.48
C SER A 159 3.02 -11.32 -4.74
N LEU A 160 2.97 -12.18 -5.75
CA LEU A 160 3.49 -11.85 -7.07
C LEU A 160 2.73 -10.69 -7.71
N ASP A 161 1.41 -10.62 -7.54
CA ASP A 161 0.61 -9.58 -8.18
C ASP A 161 1.01 -8.19 -7.66
N ASP A 162 1.21 -8.08 -6.35
CA ASP A 162 1.80 -6.89 -5.74
C ASP A 162 3.23 -6.62 -6.23
N GLY A 163 4.02 -7.66 -6.48
CA GLY A 163 5.35 -7.53 -7.07
C GLY A 163 5.32 -6.93 -8.47
N LYS A 164 4.34 -7.30 -9.29
CA LYS A 164 4.11 -6.68 -10.62
C LYS A 164 3.76 -5.21 -10.49
N ILE A 165 2.90 -4.84 -9.53
CA ILE A 165 2.54 -3.45 -9.26
C ILE A 165 3.78 -2.65 -8.87
N LEU A 166 4.59 -3.17 -7.94
CA LEU A 166 5.84 -2.54 -7.51
C LEU A 166 6.82 -2.35 -8.66
N LEU A 167 6.97 -3.33 -9.54
CA LEU A 167 7.87 -3.23 -10.70
C LEU A 167 7.45 -2.09 -11.65
N LYS A 168 6.16 -2.04 -12.00
CA LYS A 168 5.61 -0.98 -12.84
C LYS A 168 5.76 0.40 -12.19
N ALA A 169 5.49 0.49 -10.90
CA ALA A 169 5.44 1.76 -10.19
C ALA A 169 6.83 2.33 -9.85
N THR A 170 7.82 1.48 -9.59
CA THR A 170 9.12 1.89 -9.02
C THR A 170 10.29 1.82 -9.99
N LYS A 171 10.08 1.22 -11.18
CA LYS A 171 11.12 0.95 -12.20
C LYS A 171 12.31 0.16 -11.65
N ALA A 172 12.06 -0.72 -10.67
CA ALA A 172 13.07 -1.62 -10.16
C ALA A 172 13.53 -2.57 -11.27
N LYS A 173 14.85 -2.77 -11.40
CA LYS A 173 15.45 -3.63 -12.42
C LYS A 173 15.87 -5.01 -11.89
N GLN A 174 15.83 -5.19 -10.58
CA GLN A 174 16.22 -6.44 -9.92
C GLN A 174 15.05 -6.97 -9.09
N VAL A 175 14.78 -8.27 -9.24
CA VAL A 175 13.71 -8.95 -8.52
C VAL A 175 14.26 -10.22 -7.87
N LEU A 176 14.12 -10.33 -6.54
CA LEU A 176 14.43 -11.54 -5.80
C LEU A 176 13.12 -12.29 -5.54
N ILE A 177 13.02 -13.54 -5.97
CA ILE A 177 11.81 -14.34 -5.83
C ILE A 177 12.12 -15.59 -5.02
N SER A 178 11.19 -15.97 -4.13
CA SER A 178 11.22 -17.26 -3.44
C SER A 178 11.45 -18.41 -4.44
N ALA A 179 12.27 -19.38 -4.05
CA ALA A 179 12.52 -20.57 -4.87
C ALA A 179 11.24 -21.40 -5.13
N ARG A 180 10.18 -21.19 -4.35
CA ARG A 180 8.87 -21.86 -4.51
C ARG A 180 7.96 -21.15 -5.51
N MET A 181 8.22 -19.88 -5.82
CA MET A 181 7.45 -19.06 -6.77
C MET A 181 8.12 -18.97 -8.15
N GLN A 182 8.77 -20.05 -8.62
CA GLN A 182 9.46 -20.06 -9.92
C GLN A 182 8.53 -20.24 -11.14
N SER A 183 7.26 -20.60 -10.94
CA SER A 183 6.28 -20.71 -12.02
C SER A 183 4.92 -20.13 -11.64
N VAL A 184 4.27 -19.47 -12.59
CA VAL A 184 2.98 -18.79 -12.44
C VAL A 184 2.12 -19.15 -13.65
N PHE A 185 0.94 -19.76 -13.42
CA PHE A 185 0.07 -20.29 -14.48
C PHE A 185 0.80 -21.19 -15.49
N GLY A 186 1.73 -22.03 -15.03
CA GLY A 186 2.51 -22.94 -15.87
C GLY A 186 3.62 -22.27 -16.70
N ARG A 187 3.85 -20.96 -16.53
CA ARG A 187 4.96 -20.22 -17.15
C ARG A 187 6.05 -19.91 -16.13
N PRO A 188 7.33 -19.89 -16.51
CA PRO A 188 8.40 -19.43 -15.62
C PRO A 188 8.15 -17.97 -15.18
N THR A 189 8.21 -17.70 -13.88
CA THR A 189 7.98 -16.36 -13.31
C THR A 189 8.87 -15.31 -13.94
N ARG A 190 10.12 -15.68 -14.25
CA ARG A 190 11.05 -14.82 -15.00
C ARG A 190 10.48 -14.30 -16.31
N LYS A 191 9.80 -15.15 -17.10
CA LYS A 191 9.21 -14.71 -18.38
C LYS A 191 8.08 -13.71 -18.17
N VAL A 192 7.24 -13.95 -17.16
CA VAL A 192 6.12 -13.05 -16.80
C VAL A 192 6.64 -11.68 -16.35
N LEU A 193 7.75 -11.63 -15.62
CA LEU A 193 8.36 -10.36 -15.20
C LEU A 193 9.09 -9.64 -16.33
N GLN A 194 9.77 -10.38 -17.22
CA GLN A 194 10.42 -9.82 -18.41
C GLN A 194 9.41 -9.29 -19.45
N GLU A 195 8.17 -9.79 -19.45
CA GLU A 195 7.07 -9.21 -20.23
C GLU A 195 6.64 -7.83 -19.70
N ILE A 196 6.85 -7.54 -18.41
CA ILE A 196 6.53 -6.26 -17.78
C ILE A 196 7.66 -5.26 -17.99
N ASP A 197 8.90 -5.69 -17.76
CA ASP A 197 10.10 -4.91 -18.05
C ASP A 197 11.22 -5.84 -18.56
N PRO A 198 11.65 -5.72 -19.83
CA PRO A 198 12.61 -6.63 -20.45
C PRO A 198 14.02 -6.52 -19.84
N GLU A 199 14.34 -5.45 -19.12
CA GLU A 199 15.62 -5.28 -18.44
C GLU A 199 15.67 -5.93 -17.04
N VAL A 200 14.56 -6.53 -16.59
CA VAL A 200 14.49 -7.16 -15.27
C VAL A 200 15.40 -8.39 -15.18
N SER A 201 16.29 -8.37 -14.19
CA SER A 201 17.08 -9.52 -13.75
C SER A 201 16.39 -10.19 -12.55
N VAL A 202 16.13 -11.50 -12.68
CA VAL A 202 15.54 -12.38 -11.66
C VAL A 202 16.58 -13.39 -11.18
#